data_AF-A0A6I1NUF7-F1
#
_entry.id   AF-A0A6I1NUF7-F1
#
_cell.length_a   1.000
_cell.length_b   1.000
_cell.length_c   1.000
_cell.angle_alpha   90.00
_cell.angle_beta   90.00
_cell.angle_gamma   90.00
#
_symmetry.space_group_name_H-M   'P 1'
#
loop_
_entity.id
_entity.type
_entity.pdbx_description
1 polymer ?
#
loop_
_entity_poly.entity_id
_entity_poly.type
_entity_poly.pdbx_seq_one_letter_code
_entity_poly.pdbx_strand_id
1 'polypeptide(L)'
;MNFFNRTTRWVLAPLADRLELPDQDCTPLSSNNPLLRRILAGVEQLLQERRTLKDQAHALSMDVARLTEQLAERDSHWHQAHAHWALISQGAGEWFWTLELDAGTTPTPE
;
A
#
# COMPACT_ATOMS: atom_id res chain seq x y z
N MET A 1 -7.80 42.32 28.40
CA MET A 1 -8.09 42.22 26.96
C MET A 1 -8.98 41.00 26.74
N ASN A 2 -10.31 41.18 26.75
CA ASN A 2 -11.28 40.08 26.65
C ASN A 2 -11.63 39.86 25.17
N PHE A 3 -10.86 39.01 24.49
CA PHE A 3 -11.03 38.71 23.06
C PHE A 3 -12.21 37.79 22.74
N PHE A 4 -12.82 37.18 23.75
CA PHE A 4 -13.89 36.20 23.57
C PHE A 4 -15.21 36.73 24.15
N ASN A 5 -16.03 37.28 23.28
CA ASN A 5 -17.37 37.76 23.60
C ASN A 5 -18.37 36.58 23.54
N ARG A 6 -19.62 36.75 23.97
CA ARG A 6 -20.65 35.68 23.91
C ARG A 6 -20.77 35.03 22.52
N THR A 7 -20.55 35.80 21.46
CA THR A 7 -20.59 35.36 20.05
C THR A 7 -19.45 34.42 19.66
N THR A 8 -18.27 34.52 20.28
CA THR A 8 -17.16 33.60 19.99
C THR A 8 -17.40 32.23 20.60
N ARG A 9 -18.07 32.15 21.75
CA ARG A 9 -18.42 30.87 22.41
C ARG A 9 -19.31 29.99 21.53
N TRP A 10 -20.23 30.59 20.78
CA TRP A 10 -21.13 29.87 19.85
C TRP A 10 -20.41 29.29 18.64
N VAL A 11 -19.24 29.82 18.26
CA VAL A 11 -18.43 29.30 17.14
C VAL A 11 -17.42 28.26 17.63
N LEU A 12 -16.91 28.43 18.85
CA LEU A 12 -15.88 27.54 19.40
C LEU A 12 -16.43 26.17 19.83
N ALA A 13 -17.65 26.09 20.35
CA ALA A 13 -18.23 24.80 20.73
C ALA A 13 -18.44 23.87 19.52
N PRO A 14 -19.10 24.29 18.42
CA PRO A 14 -19.21 23.48 17.21
C PRO A 14 -17.86 23.18 16.55
N LEU A 15 -16.87 24.07 16.69
CA LEU A 15 -15.53 23.82 16.19
C LEU A 15 -14.84 22.69 16.98
N ALA A 16 -14.99 22.66 18.30
CA ALA A 16 -14.47 21.59 19.14
C ALA A 16 -15.12 20.25 18.77
N ASP A 17 -16.45 20.22 18.65
CA ASP A 17 -17.20 19.02 18.25
C ASP A 17 -16.73 18.50 16.88
N ARG A 18 -16.48 19.41 15.92
CA ARG A 18 -15.95 19.05 14.59
C ARG A 18 -14.53 18.49 14.64
N LEU A 19 -13.69 18.96 15.55
CA LEU A 19 -12.33 18.43 15.71
C LEU A 19 -12.31 17.07 16.41
N GLU A 20 -13.30 16.79 17.26
CA GLU A 20 -13.51 15.46 17.84
C GLU A 20 -13.97 14.45 16.78
N LEU A 21 -14.82 14.88 15.83
CA LEU A 21 -15.36 14.04 14.75
C LEU A 21 -15.05 14.62 13.35
N PRO A 22 -13.77 14.64 12.93
CA PRO A 22 -13.29 15.35 11.74
C PRO A 22 -13.74 14.76 10.39
N ASP A 23 -14.13 13.49 10.41
CA ASP A 23 -14.57 12.77 9.22
C ASP A 23 -16.09 12.94 8.96
N GLN A 24 -16.84 13.62 9.85
CA GLN A 24 -18.25 13.93 9.63
C GLN A 24 -18.44 15.20 8.80
N ASP A 25 -19.47 15.21 7.95
CA ASP A 25 -19.86 16.40 7.21
C ASP A 25 -20.63 17.35 8.12
N CYS A 26 -19.93 18.39 8.57
CA CYS A 26 -20.50 19.44 9.40
C CYS A 26 -20.81 20.69 8.57
N THR A 27 -21.81 21.45 9.00
CA THR A 27 -22.14 22.76 8.41
C THR A 27 -20.96 23.73 8.50
N PRO A 28 -20.72 24.56 7.48
CA PRO A 28 -19.63 25.52 7.49
C PRO A 28 -19.82 26.54 8.61
N LEU A 29 -18.81 26.68 9.47
CA LEU A 29 -18.80 27.66 10.55
C LEU A 29 -18.29 29.00 9.99
N SER A 30 -19.00 30.08 10.29
CA SER A 30 -18.60 31.43 9.90
C SER A 30 -18.65 32.37 11.08
N SER A 31 -17.75 33.36 11.08
CA SER A 31 -17.71 34.40 12.10
C SER A 31 -17.35 35.76 11.51
N ASN A 32 -17.87 36.81 12.13
CA ASN A 32 -17.58 38.20 11.78
C ASN A 32 -16.27 38.71 12.42
N ASN A 33 -15.67 37.93 13.32
CA ASN A 33 -14.40 38.28 13.94
C ASN A 33 -13.23 37.84 13.02
N PRO A 34 -12.31 38.75 12.65
CA PRO A 34 -11.26 38.45 11.67
C PRO A 34 -10.27 37.37 12.15
N LEU A 35 -9.98 37.30 13.45
CA LEU A 35 -9.09 36.28 14.01
C LEU A 35 -9.76 34.90 13.96
N LEU A 36 -11.03 34.81 14.34
CA LEU A 36 -11.79 33.56 14.25
C LEU A 36 -11.95 33.11 12.80
N ARG A 37 -12.16 34.03 11.85
CA ARG A 37 -12.21 33.67 10.42
C ARG A 37 -10.91 33.04 9.95
N ARG A 38 -9.75 33.58 10.35
CA ARG A 38 -8.45 32.99 10.02
C ARG A 38 -8.28 31.59 10.63
N ILE A 39 -8.69 31.41 11.88
CA ILE A 39 -8.62 30.11 12.56
C ILE A 39 -9.53 29.09 11.84
N LEU A 40 -10.77 29.46 11.54
CA LEU A 40 -11.72 28.59 10.86
C LEU A 40 -11.24 28.17 9.47
N ALA A 41 -10.70 29.10 8.68
CA ALA A 41 -10.13 28.80 7.37
C ALA A 41 -8.92 27.85 7.48
N GLY A 42 -8.04 28.05 8.47
CA GLY A 42 -6.91 27.15 8.71
C GLY A 42 -7.34 25.75 9.15
N VAL A 43 -8.36 25.65 10.01
CA VAL A 43 -8.93 24.35 10.41
C VAL A 43 -9.57 23.65 9.22
N GLU A 44 -10.31 24.36 8.37
CA GLU A 44 -10.92 23.79 7.17
C GLU A 44 -9.86 23.26 6.19
N GLN A 45 -8.79 24.02 5.97
CA GLN A 45 -7.65 23.58 5.17
C GLN A 45 -7.03 22.29 5.74
N LEU A 46 -6.74 22.26 7.04
CA LEU A 46 -6.13 21.08 7.69
C LEU A 46 -7.04 19.85 7.63
N LEU A 47 -8.35 20.01 7.80
CA LEU A 47 -9.32 18.93 7.67
C LEU A 47 -9.37 18.40 6.23
N GLN A 48 -9.29 19.28 5.24
CA GLN A 48 -9.23 18.89 3.83
C GLN A 48 -7.92 18.17 3.47
N GLU A 49 -6.79 18.67 3.96
CA GLU A 49 -5.49 18.02 3.80
C GLU A 49 -5.49 16.63 4.44
N ARG A 50 -6.03 16.49 5.65
CA ARG A 50 -6.18 15.18 6.31
C ARG A 50 -7.03 14.22 5.49
N ARG A 51 -8.18 14.65 4.94
CA ARG A 51 -9.04 13.81 4.09
C ARG A 51 -8.27 13.34 2.86
N THR A 52 -7.58 14.26 2.20
CA THR A 52 -6.75 13.97 1.02
C THR A 52 -5.65 12.96 1.34
N LEU A 53 -4.94 13.12 2.47
CA LEU A 53 -3.91 12.19 2.92
C LEU A 53 -4.49 10.81 3.25
N LYS A 54 -5.68 10.75 3.85
CA LYS A 54 -6.37 9.49 4.15
C LYS A 54 -6.74 8.74 2.87
N ASP A 55 -7.26 9.45 1.87
CA ASP A 55 -7.60 8.88 0.57
C ASP A 55 -6.35 8.38 -0.17
N GLN A 56 -5.25 9.16 -0.14
CA GLN A 56 -3.97 8.76 -0.71
C GLN A 56 -3.39 7.53 0.00
N ALA A 57 -3.43 7.48 1.34
CA ALA A 57 -2.98 6.33 2.10
C ALA A 57 -3.81 5.08 1.78
N HIS A 58 -5.12 5.24 1.61
CA HIS A 58 -6.00 4.15 1.19
C HIS A 58 -5.64 3.65 -0.22
N ALA A 59 -5.49 4.55 -1.19
CA ALA A 59 -5.07 4.20 -2.55
C ALA A 59 -3.71 3.47 -2.56
N LEU A 60 -2.72 3.97 -1.81
CA LEU A 60 -1.42 3.32 -1.67
C LEU A 60 -1.53 1.94 -1.04
N SER A 61 -2.38 1.76 -0.03
CA SER A 61 -2.60 0.45 0.59
C SER A 61 -3.16 -0.57 -0.40
N MET A 62 -4.07 -0.14 -1.29
CA MET A 62 -4.62 -0.99 -2.36
C MET A 62 -3.56 -1.33 -3.41
N ASP A 63 -2.73 -0.36 -3.79
CA ASP A 63 -1.63 -0.59 -4.73
C ASP A 63 -0.59 -1.55 -4.18
N VAL A 64 -0.22 -1.42 -2.90
CA VAL A 64 0.67 -2.37 -2.22
C VAL A 64 0.07 -3.77 -2.25
N ALA A 65 -1.20 -3.93 -1.87
CA ALA A 65 -1.86 -5.24 -1.88
C ALA A 65 -1.87 -5.87 -3.28
N ARG A 66 -2.16 -5.07 -4.31
CA ARG A 66 -2.13 -5.53 -5.71
C ARG A 66 -0.72 -5.94 -6.16
N LEU A 67 0.29 -5.14 -5.84
CA LEU A 67 1.68 -5.44 -6.21
C LEU A 67 2.21 -6.68 -5.49
N THR A 68 1.83 -6.88 -4.22
CA THR A 68 2.20 -8.08 -3.47
C THR A 68 1.59 -9.33 -4.08
N GLU A 69 0.35 -9.28 -4.56
CA GLU A 69 -0.30 -10.39 -5.26
C GLU A 69 0.44 -10.72 -6.56
N GLN A 70 0.74 -9.70 -7.37
CA GLN A 70 1.47 -9.87 -8.63
C GLN A 70 2.88 -10.44 -8.42
N LEU A 71 3.57 -10.03 -7.35
CA LEU A 71 4.86 -10.60 -7.00
C LEU A 71 4.75 -12.06 -6.59
N ALA A 72 3.76 -12.42 -5.76
CA ALA A 72 3.55 -13.80 -5.36
C ALA A 72 3.23 -14.71 -6.56
N GLU A 73 2.42 -14.24 -7.51
CA GLU A 73 2.11 -14.96 -8.75
C GLU A 73 3.38 -15.18 -9.59
N ARG A 74 4.17 -14.12 -9.81
CA ARG A 74 5.44 -14.20 -10.56
C ARG A 74 6.44 -15.13 -9.89
N ASP A 75 6.56 -15.07 -8.57
CA ASP A 75 7.45 -15.94 -7.81
C ASP A 75 7.01 -17.40 -7.95
N SER A 76 5.70 -17.69 -7.91
CA SER A 76 5.19 -19.05 -8.10
C SER A 76 5.57 -19.62 -9.46
N HIS A 77 5.43 -18.83 -10.53
CA HIS A 77 5.83 -19.21 -11.88
C HIS A 77 7.34 -19.41 -12.00
N TRP A 78 8.13 -18.55 -11.37
CA TRP A 78 9.58 -18.68 -11.35
C TRP A 78 10.01 -19.97 -10.65
N HIS A 79 9.44 -20.28 -9.48
CA HIS A 79 9.70 -21.52 -8.75
C HIS A 79 9.30 -22.75 -9.56
N GLN A 80 8.15 -22.71 -10.24
CA GLN A 80 7.70 -23.82 -11.10
C GLN A 80 8.66 -24.05 -12.28
N ALA A 81 9.07 -22.97 -12.96
CA ALA A 81 10.03 -23.07 -14.06
C ALA A 81 11.39 -23.57 -13.58
N HIS A 82 11.86 -23.08 -12.43
CA HIS A 82 13.10 -23.52 -11.82
C HIS A 82 13.06 -25.01 -11.46
N ALA A 83 11.98 -25.47 -10.82
CA ALA A 83 11.78 -26.88 -10.50
C ALA A 83 11.73 -27.75 -11.76
N HIS A 84 11.07 -27.29 -12.82
CA HIS A 84 11.02 -27.99 -14.10
C HIS A 84 12.41 -28.15 -14.72
N TRP A 85 13.19 -27.07 -14.78
CA TRP A 85 14.55 -27.12 -15.30
C TRP A 85 15.50 -27.95 -14.43
N ALA A 86 15.35 -27.92 -13.11
CA ALA A 86 16.10 -28.76 -12.19
C ALA A 86 15.82 -30.26 -12.42
N LEU A 87 14.57 -30.64 -12.66
CA LEU A 87 14.21 -32.01 -13.00
C LEU A 87 14.79 -32.44 -14.35
N ILE A 88 14.72 -31.57 -15.36
CA ILE A 88 15.31 -31.85 -16.69
C ILE A 88 16.82 -32.03 -16.58
N SER A 89 17.52 -31.15 -15.85
CA SER A 89 18.98 -31.23 -15.73
C SER A 89 19.43 -32.45 -14.92
N GLN A 90 18.71 -32.80 -13.86
CA GLN A 90 18.96 -34.04 -13.11
C GLN A 90 18.74 -35.27 -14.01
N GLY A 91 17.60 -35.34 -14.71
CA GLY A 91 17.33 -36.41 -15.65
C GLY A 91 18.40 -36.51 -16.73
N ALA A 92 18.71 -35.40 -17.41
CA ALA A 92 19.76 -35.37 -18.43
C ALA A 92 21.12 -35.82 -17.88
N GLY A 93 21.46 -35.47 -16.64
CA GLY A 93 22.66 -35.95 -15.97
C GLY A 93 22.64 -37.47 -15.74
N GLU A 94 21.53 -38.02 -15.24
CA GLU A 94 21.37 -39.47 -15.02
C GLU A 94 21.45 -40.26 -16.34
N TRP A 95 20.83 -39.73 -17.40
CA TRP A 95 20.88 -40.30 -18.76
C TRP A 95 22.27 -40.17 -19.40
N PHE A 96 23.00 -39.10 -19.12
CA PHE A 96 24.36 -38.90 -19.61
C PHE A 96 25.31 -39.98 -19.07
N TRP A 97 25.24 -40.29 -17.77
CA TRP A 97 26.07 -41.33 -17.17
C TRP A 97 25.74 -42.75 -17.65
N THR A 98 24.47 -43.05 -17.92
CA THR A 98 24.06 -44.37 -18.46
C THR A 98 24.53 -44.59 -19.89
N LEU A 99 24.49 -43.56 -20.74
CA LEU A 99 25.00 -43.63 -22.10
C LEU A 99 26.53 -43.75 -22.17
N GLU A 100 27.26 -43.10 -21.26
CA GLU A 100 28.73 -43.18 -21.21
C GLU A 100 29.21 -44.56 -20.67
N LEU A 101 28.45 -45.17 -19.76
CA LEU A 101 28.67 -46.55 -19.29
C LEU A 101 28.44 -47.58 -20.41
N ASP A 102 27.40 -47.43 -21.22
CA ASP A 102 27.13 -48.33 -22.36
C ASP A 102 28.14 -48.13 -23.51
N ALA A 103 28.56 -46.89 -23.79
CA ALA A 103 29.59 -46.60 -24.80
C ALA A 103 30.99 -47.14 -24.42
N GLY A 104 31.25 -47.37 -23.13
CA GLY A 104 32.45 -48.01 -22.61
C GLY A 104 32.48 -49.55 -22.76
N THR A 105 31.37 -50.17 -23.16
CA THR A 105 31.36 -51.60 -23.52
C THR A 105 31.75 -51.78 -24.99
N THR A 106 32.99 -51.42 -25.33
CA THR A 106 33.62 -51.91 -26.55
C THR A 106 33.71 -53.44 -26.48
N PRO A 107 33.19 -54.18 -27.47
CA PRO A 107 33.29 -55.63 -27.49
C PRO A 107 34.75 -56.05 -27.65
N THR A 108 35.22 -56.91 -26.74
CA THR A 108 36.47 -57.66 -26.82
C THR A 108 36.38 -58.75 -27.90
N PRO A 109 37.52 -59.29 -28.38
CA PRO A 109 38.13 -59.02 -29.69
C PRO A 109 38.00 -60.21 -30.68
N GLU A 110 38.34 -59.99 -31.96
CA GLU A 110 38.87 -61.05 -32.84
C GLU A 110 40.38 -60.87 -33.05
#